data_AF-A0A345ZRW0-F1
#
_entry.id   AF-A0A345ZRW0-F1
#
_cell.length_a   1.000
_cell.length_b   1.000
_cell.length_c   1.000
_cell.angle_alpha   90.00
_cell.angle_beta   90.00
_cell.angle_gamma   90.00
#
_symmetry.space_group_name_H-M   'P 1'
#
loop_
_entity.id
_entity.type
_entity.pdbx_description
1 polymer ?
#
loop_
_entity_poly.entity_id
_entity_poly.type
_entity_poly.pdbx_seq_one_letter_code
_entity_poly.pdbx_strand_id
1 'polypeptide(L)'
;MIGTFGLAIGGNPGLISALGAESMTDNRIVLINREGKKLTYEYGADVIYLDMQRVTLRHASQKQAIWLLLQSLGRVVTHAEIVAILDKSGQGNKNDAPNSRSGKFIAQLRAELKHSHDLHGLIKNVRSAGYIVGEGWTRPPSEIRIQKSHEFLDMLDNVVSDCIRHANDMPLITCQNGLQYIAFKIDFSLQKFKILNSMLWDIIRILSSTTAKPSDLIEIKASFHDLSSYVLYWRIGDGLSEEKWKADYRDEIRTQARKIHQQVEAIMKDIERSSDALL
;
A
#
# COMPACT_ATOMS: atom_id res chain seq x y z
N MET A 1 -31.01 -10.48 38.75
CA MET A 1 -31.15 -10.07 37.35
C MET A 1 -29.91 -9.25 36.98
N ILE A 2 -28.83 -9.93 36.58
CA ILE A 2 -27.57 -9.32 36.13
C ILE A 2 -27.15 -10.15 34.93
N GLY A 3 -27.29 -9.58 33.73
CA GLY A 3 -26.97 -10.25 32.46
C GLY A 3 -25.51 -10.02 32.10
N THR A 4 -24.76 -11.10 31.94
CA THR A 4 -23.38 -11.10 31.44
C THR A 4 -23.42 -11.20 29.92
N PHE A 5 -23.05 -10.14 29.21
CA PHE A 5 -22.86 -10.17 27.76
C PHE A 5 -21.47 -10.73 27.43
N GLY A 6 -21.42 -11.94 26.87
CA GLY A 6 -20.23 -12.48 26.23
C GLY A 6 -20.14 -11.99 24.80
N LEU A 7 -19.15 -11.15 24.51
CA LEU A 7 -18.83 -10.71 23.15
C LEU A 7 -18.01 -11.81 22.46
N ALA A 8 -18.61 -12.50 21.49
CA ALA A 8 -17.90 -13.42 20.60
C ALA A 8 -17.23 -12.60 19.48
N ILE A 9 -15.90 -12.51 19.52
CA ILE A 9 -15.11 -11.95 18.40
C ILE A 9 -14.96 -13.06 17.36
N GLY A 10 -15.84 -13.06 16.36
CA GLY A 10 -15.71 -13.90 15.17
C GLY A 10 -14.55 -13.41 14.32
N GLY A 11 -13.47 -14.18 14.27
CA GLY A 11 -12.38 -13.97 13.32
C GLY A 11 -12.87 -14.22 11.90
N ASN A 12 -12.76 -13.21 11.03
CA ASN A 12 -13.12 -13.30 9.62
C ASN A 12 -12.11 -14.20 8.87
N PRO A 13 -12.50 -15.36 8.33
CA PRO A 13 -11.58 -16.28 7.63
C PRO A 13 -11.10 -15.76 6.26
N GLY A 14 -11.71 -14.68 5.74
CA GLY A 14 -11.48 -14.18 4.38
C GLY A 14 -10.13 -13.52 4.11
N LEU A 15 -9.34 -13.19 5.15
CA LEU A 15 -8.02 -12.57 4.95
C LEU A 15 -6.91 -13.55 4.53
N ILE A 16 -7.11 -14.86 4.75
CA ILE A 16 -6.09 -15.87 4.48
C ILE A 16 -6.14 -16.37 3.02
N SER A 17 -7.26 -16.18 2.33
CA SER A 17 -7.40 -16.53 0.90
C SER A 17 -6.84 -15.48 -0.04
N ALA A 18 -6.76 -14.20 0.36
CA ALA A 18 -6.20 -13.13 -0.48
C ALA A 18 -4.65 -13.11 -0.51
N LEU A 19 -3.98 -13.74 0.46
CA LEU A 19 -2.51 -13.86 0.48
C LEU A 19 -1.98 -15.00 -0.42
N GLY A 20 -2.88 -15.69 -1.14
CA GLY A 20 -2.53 -16.67 -2.16
C GLY A 20 -2.90 -16.17 -3.53
N ALA A 21 -1.91 -15.79 -4.33
CA ALA A 21 -1.98 -15.50 -5.77
C ALA A 21 -2.37 -14.07 -6.23
N GLU A 22 -2.19 -13.04 -5.41
CA GLU A 22 -2.08 -11.67 -5.93
C GLU A 22 -0.61 -11.26 -6.03
N SER A 23 -0.12 -11.17 -7.26
CA SER A 23 1.02 -10.35 -7.73
C SER A 23 1.98 -9.84 -6.62
N MET A 24 2.90 -10.70 -6.16
CA MET A 24 4.02 -10.30 -5.30
C MET A 24 5.02 -9.47 -6.11
N THR A 25 4.71 -8.18 -6.30
CA THR A 25 5.61 -7.24 -6.99
C THR A 25 6.79 -6.83 -6.11
N ASP A 26 6.67 -6.96 -4.79
CA ASP A 26 7.77 -6.73 -3.86
C ASP A 26 8.16 -8.02 -3.13
N ASN A 27 9.27 -8.62 -3.56
CA ASN A 27 9.85 -9.83 -2.94
C ASN A 27 10.83 -9.49 -1.81
N ARG A 28 10.88 -8.24 -1.38
CA ARG A 28 11.87 -7.72 -0.44
C ARG A 28 11.19 -6.86 0.63
N ILE A 29 11.60 -7.03 1.89
CA ILE A 29 11.20 -6.16 3.00
C ILE A 29 12.48 -5.60 3.61
N VAL A 30 12.50 -4.29 3.87
CA VAL A 30 13.59 -3.66 4.59
C VAL A 30 13.04 -3.06 5.87
N LEU A 31 13.73 -3.30 7.00
CA LEU A 31 13.47 -2.63 8.26
C LEU A 31 14.76 -2.00 8.77
N ILE A 32 14.64 -0.88 9.45
CA ILE A 32 15.72 -0.18 10.12
C ILE A 32 15.36 -0.03 11.59
N ASN A 33 16.31 -0.32 12.48
CA ASN A 33 16.12 -0.11 13.91
C ASN A 33 16.61 1.29 14.36
N ARG A 34 16.38 1.64 15.64
CA ARG A 34 16.82 2.93 16.22
C ARG A 34 18.34 3.14 16.21
N GLU A 35 19.13 2.07 16.10
CA GLU A 35 20.59 2.11 16.05
C GLU A 35 21.10 2.26 14.60
N GLY A 36 20.20 2.34 13.61
CA GLY A 36 20.54 2.39 12.19
C GLY A 36 20.83 1.04 11.55
N LYS A 37 20.69 -0.07 12.30
CA LYS A 37 20.90 -1.42 11.78
C LYS A 37 19.80 -1.79 10.80
N LYS A 38 20.19 -2.44 9.71
CA LYS A 38 19.30 -2.78 8.59
C LYS A 38 19.02 -4.28 8.56
N LEU A 39 17.75 -4.62 8.64
CA LEU A 39 17.22 -5.95 8.34
C LEU A 39 16.65 -5.95 6.94
N THR A 40 17.13 -6.82 6.08
CA THR A 40 16.58 -7.04 4.73
C THR A 40 16.11 -8.49 4.64
N TYR A 41 14.87 -8.72 4.26
CA TYR A 41 14.35 -10.05 3.99
C TYR A 41 13.94 -10.18 2.54
N GLU A 42 14.55 -11.10 1.81
CA GLU A 42 14.22 -11.39 0.41
C GLU A 42 13.52 -12.74 0.34
N TYR A 43 12.20 -12.72 0.08
CA TYR A 43 11.35 -13.91 0.13
C TYR A 43 11.79 -14.98 -0.86
N GLY A 44 12.15 -14.59 -2.09
CA GLY A 44 12.62 -15.51 -3.13
C GLY A 44 14.06 -16.00 -2.93
N ALA A 45 14.88 -15.30 -2.13
CA ALA A 45 16.27 -15.68 -1.86
C ALA A 45 16.42 -16.55 -0.60
N ASP A 46 15.33 -16.77 0.14
CA ASP A 46 15.27 -17.57 1.38
C ASP A 46 16.17 -17.06 2.51
N VAL A 47 16.48 -15.77 2.50
CA VAL A 47 17.55 -15.18 3.31
C VAL A 47 17.08 -13.91 4.00
N ILE A 48 17.37 -13.85 5.31
CA ILE A 48 17.37 -12.63 6.09
C ILE A 48 18.82 -12.14 6.16
N TYR A 49 19.04 -10.89 5.79
CA TYR A 49 20.27 -10.15 6.05
C TYR A 49 20.05 -9.21 7.22
N LEU A 50 20.95 -9.23 8.19
CA LEU A 50 21.03 -8.21 9.24
C LEU A 50 22.47 -7.69 9.27
N ASP A 51 22.69 -6.43 8.92
CA ASP A 51 24.03 -5.81 8.86
C ASP A 51 25.09 -6.76 8.25
N MET A 52 24.80 -7.28 7.06
CA MET A 52 25.67 -8.22 6.31
C MET A 52 25.75 -9.65 6.86
N GLN A 53 25.14 -9.96 8.01
CA GLN A 53 24.99 -11.34 8.49
C GLN A 53 23.83 -12.04 7.78
N ARG A 54 24.13 -13.17 7.16
CA ARG A 54 23.18 -13.99 6.42
C ARG A 54 22.57 -15.05 7.34
N VAL A 55 21.25 -15.03 7.51
CA VAL A 55 20.46 -16.10 8.14
C VAL A 55 19.60 -16.77 7.07
N THR A 56 19.83 -18.05 6.82
CA THR A 56 19.08 -18.82 5.81
C THR A 56 17.94 -19.57 6.48
N LEU A 57 16.70 -19.33 6.04
CA LEU A 57 15.51 -20.02 6.53
C LEU A 57 15.30 -21.30 5.71
N ARG A 58 15.29 -22.46 6.36
CA ARG A 58 15.30 -23.75 5.66
C ARG A 58 13.91 -24.24 5.29
N HIS A 59 12.89 -23.89 6.08
CA HIS A 59 11.53 -24.38 5.88
C HIS A 59 10.61 -23.32 5.26
N ALA A 60 9.77 -23.72 4.30
CA ALA A 60 8.79 -22.84 3.65
C ALA A 60 7.84 -22.16 4.65
N SER A 61 7.45 -22.87 5.71
CA SER A 61 6.65 -22.33 6.81
C SER A 61 7.35 -21.21 7.56
N GLN A 62 8.65 -21.33 7.82
CA GLN A 62 9.45 -20.30 8.50
C GLN A 62 9.54 -19.04 7.64
N LYS A 63 9.79 -19.21 6.34
CA LYS A 63 9.81 -18.11 5.36
C LYS A 63 8.50 -17.35 5.35
N GLN A 64 7.38 -18.07 5.22
CA GLN A 64 6.04 -17.48 5.24
C GLN A 64 5.72 -16.80 6.58
N ALA A 65 6.13 -17.38 7.70
CA ALA A 65 5.88 -16.79 9.01
C ALA A 65 6.70 -15.51 9.24
N ILE A 66 7.98 -15.50 8.85
CA ILE A 66 8.81 -14.28 8.88
C ILE A 66 8.24 -13.22 7.94
N TRP A 67 7.91 -13.59 6.71
CA TRP A 67 7.27 -12.68 5.75
C TRP A 67 6.04 -12.01 6.36
N LEU A 68 5.12 -12.82 6.89
CA LEU A 68 3.89 -12.33 7.50
C LEU A 68 4.14 -11.40 8.69
N LEU A 69 5.09 -11.75 9.55
CA LEU A 69 5.47 -10.93 10.71
C LEU A 69 6.04 -9.57 10.26
N LEU A 70 6.97 -9.57 9.33
CA LEU A 70 7.63 -8.34 8.84
C LEU A 70 6.66 -7.45 8.05
N GLN A 71 5.77 -8.03 7.24
CA GLN A 71 4.71 -7.29 6.56
C GLN A 71 3.72 -6.67 7.56
N SER A 72 3.42 -7.38 8.64
CA SER A 72 2.49 -6.97 9.70
C SER A 72 3.15 -6.05 10.74
N LEU A 73 4.14 -5.23 10.36
CA LEU A 73 4.83 -4.33 11.28
C LEU A 73 3.82 -3.44 12.03
N GLY A 74 3.85 -3.46 13.37
CA GLY A 74 2.90 -2.73 14.21
C GLY A 74 1.55 -3.44 14.45
N ARG A 75 1.32 -4.61 13.85
CA ARG A 75 0.13 -5.46 14.05
C ARG A 75 0.50 -6.79 14.70
N VAL A 76 -0.35 -7.28 15.60
CA VAL A 76 -0.22 -8.63 16.14
C VAL A 76 -0.64 -9.66 15.09
N VAL A 77 0.28 -10.56 14.74
CA VAL A 77 -0.01 -11.78 13.99
C VAL A 77 -0.50 -12.83 14.97
N THR A 78 -1.74 -13.26 14.78
CA THR A 78 -2.45 -14.13 15.69
C THR A 78 -1.91 -15.56 15.68
N HIS A 79 -2.14 -16.30 16.76
CA HIS A 79 -1.85 -17.74 16.80
C HIS A 79 -2.53 -18.51 15.65
N ALA A 80 -3.75 -18.10 15.26
CA ALA A 80 -4.50 -18.73 14.17
C ALA A 80 -3.83 -18.52 12.80
N GLU A 81 -3.33 -17.31 12.52
CA GLU A 81 -2.60 -17.02 11.28
C GLU A 81 -1.30 -17.84 11.17
N ILE A 82 -0.56 -18.00 12.26
CA ILE A 82 0.63 -18.86 12.30
C ILE A 82 0.27 -20.34 12.09
N VAL A 83 -0.81 -20.82 12.73
CA VAL A 83 -1.28 -22.20 12.54
C VAL A 83 -1.73 -22.45 11.11
N ALA A 84 -2.38 -21.49 10.45
CA ALA A 84 -2.77 -21.61 9.05
C ALA A 84 -1.56 -21.81 8.12
N ILE A 85 -0.42 -21.15 8.40
CA ILE A 85 0.84 -21.38 7.68
C ILE A 85 1.35 -22.81 7.91
N LEU A 86 1.29 -23.30 9.15
CA LEU A 86 1.71 -24.66 9.50
C LEU A 86 0.84 -25.73 8.85
N ASP A 87 -0.47 -25.51 8.79
CA ASP A 87 -1.41 -26.44 8.18
C ASP A 87 -1.19 -26.55 6.66
N LYS A 88 -0.88 -25.42 5.99
CA LYS A 88 -0.52 -25.39 4.56
C LYS A 88 0.80 -26.11 4.27
N SER A 89 1.76 -26.08 5.20
CA SER A 89 3.07 -26.72 5.03
C SER A 89 3.12 -28.17 5.52
N GLY A 90 2.01 -28.69 6.08
CA GLY A 90 1.96 -30.02 6.68
C GLY A 90 2.79 -30.18 7.96
N GLN A 91 3.20 -29.07 8.60
CA GLN A 91 4.03 -29.10 9.79
C GLN A 91 3.23 -29.02 11.10
N GLY A 92 3.69 -29.76 12.11
CA GLY A 92 3.16 -29.73 13.47
C GLY A 92 2.11 -30.79 13.78
N ASN A 93 2.00 -31.15 15.06
CA ASN A 93 1.02 -32.12 15.54
C ASN A 93 -0.37 -31.46 15.58
N LYS A 94 -1.31 -31.94 14.74
CA LYS A 94 -2.68 -31.41 14.68
C LYS A 94 -3.49 -31.64 15.97
N ASN A 95 -3.01 -32.53 16.84
CA ASN A 95 -3.65 -32.82 18.14
C ASN A 95 -3.30 -31.78 19.21
N ASP A 96 -2.29 -30.93 18.98
CA ASP A 96 -1.93 -29.85 19.91
C ASP A 96 -2.88 -28.65 19.74
N ALA A 97 -3.21 -27.96 20.85
CA ALA A 97 -3.96 -26.72 20.79
C ALA A 97 -3.25 -25.64 19.94
N PRO A 98 -3.99 -24.74 19.24
CA PRO A 98 -3.40 -23.76 18.30
C PRO A 98 -2.29 -22.88 18.90
N ASN A 99 -2.47 -22.44 20.15
CA ASN A 99 -1.48 -21.65 20.89
C ASN A 99 -0.20 -22.43 21.19
N SER A 100 -0.31 -23.73 21.51
CA SER A 100 0.83 -24.62 21.74
C SER A 100 1.61 -24.89 20.45
N ARG A 101 0.90 -25.17 19.34
CA ARG A 101 1.49 -25.40 18.01
C ARG A 101 2.32 -24.21 17.54
N SER A 102 1.70 -23.04 17.51
CA SER A 102 2.37 -21.78 17.14
C SER A 102 3.48 -21.40 18.13
N GLY A 103 3.30 -21.66 19.43
CA GLY A 103 4.32 -21.50 20.47
C GLY A 103 5.61 -22.26 20.18
N LYS A 104 5.49 -23.58 19.95
CA LYS A 104 6.63 -24.45 19.61
C LYS A 104 7.31 -24.00 18.32
N PHE A 105 6.53 -23.67 17.29
CA PHE A 105 7.07 -23.24 16.01
C PHE A 105 7.83 -21.90 16.10
N ILE A 106 7.28 -20.89 16.76
CA ILE A 106 7.97 -19.60 16.94
C ILE A 106 9.21 -19.75 17.83
N ALA A 107 9.20 -20.66 18.81
CA ALA A 107 10.39 -20.96 19.60
C ALA A 107 11.52 -21.54 18.73
N GLN A 108 11.20 -22.45 17.81
CA GLN A 108 12.16 -22.98 16.83
C GLN A 108 12.69 -21.88 15.91
N LEU A 109 11.79 -21.05 15.36
CA LEU A 109 12.17 -19.93 14.51
C LEU A 109 13.09 -18.94 15.23
N ARG A 110 12.78 -18.58 16.49
CA ARG A 110 13.66 -17.74 17.32
C ARG A 110 15.01 -18.38 17.58
N ALA A 111 15.09 -19.70 17.74
CA ALA A 111 16.35 -20.39 17.94
C ALA A 111 17.26 -20.28 16.71
N GLU A 112 16.69 -20.35 15.51
CA GLU A 112 17.43 -20.13 14.25
C GLU A 112 17.90 -18.68 14.10
N LEU A 113 17.09 -17.72 14.55
CA LEU A 113 17.44 -16.30 14.55
C LEU A 113 18.46 -15.93 15.64
N LYS A 114 18.60 -16.74 16.70
CA LYS A 114 19.44 -16.46 17.89
C LYS A 114 20.94 -16.29 17.56
N HIS A 115 21.38 -16.77 16.40
CA HIS A 115 22.76 -16.60 15.95
C HIS A 115 23.16 -15.13 15.73
N SER A 116 22.17 -14.23 15.64
CA SER A 116 22.42 -12.79 15.68
C SER A 116 21.77 -12.16 16.91
N HIS A 117 22.58 -11.47 17.72
CA HIS A 117 22.15 -10.83 18.97
C HIS A 117 20.96 -9.89 18.75
N ASP A 118 20.93 -9.17 17.63
CA ASP A 118 19.89 -8.17 17.35
C ASP A 118 18.59 -8.78 16.81
N LEU A 119 18.62 -10.02 16.30
CA LEU A 119 17.41 -10.75 15.88
C LEU A 119 16.72 -11.46 17.05
N HIS A 120 17.40 -11.63 18.19
CA HIS A 120 16.84 -12.31 19.35
C HIS A 120 15.54 -11.63 19.86
N GLY A 121 15.48 -10.31 19.74
CA GLY A 121 14.30 -9.49 20.08
C GLY A 121 13.32 -9.23 18.93
N LEU A 122 13.57 -9.76 17.73
CA LEU A 122 12.77 -9.44 16.54
C LEU A 122 11.32 -9.90 16.66
N ILE A 123 11.06 -11.05 17.29
CA ILE A 123 9.71 -11.58 17.45
C ILE A 123 9.35 -11.53 18.93
N LYS A 124 8.41 -10.66 19.33
CA LYS A 124 7.87 -10.59 20.69
C LYS A 124 6.56 -11.38 20.79
N ASN A 125 6.32 -12.00 21.95
CA ASN A 125 5.05 -12.67 22.22
C ASN A 125 4.07 -11.65 22.83
N VAL A 126 2.83 -11.65 22.36
CA VAL A 126 1.72 -10.92 22.96
C VAL A 126 0.79 -11.93 23.61
N ARG A 127 0.72 -11.91 24.94
CA ARG A 127 0.04 -12.92 25.74
C ARG A 127 -1.38 -13.15 25.23
N SER A 128 -1.70 -14.41 24.95
CA SER A 128 -3.01 -14.88 24.48
C SER A 128 -3.46 -14.34 23.11
N ALA A 129 -2.69 -13.48 22.44
CA ALA A 129 -3.04 -12.90 21.15
C ALA A 129 -2.20 -13.50 20.02
N GLY A 130 -0.87 -13.57 20.20
CA GLY A 130 0.03 -14.07 19.17
C GLY A 130 1.43 -13.47 19.25
N TYR A 131 1.91 -12.92 18.14
CA TYR A 131 3.28 -12.46 17.97
C TYR A 131 3.33 -11.13 17.23
N ILE A 132 4.31 -10.31 17.55
CA ILE A 132 4.53 -9.00 16.92
C ILE A 132 6.02 -8.82 16.67
N VAL A 133 6.37 -8.02 15.66
CA VAL A 133 7.76 -7.58 15.47
C VAL A 133 8.17 -6.68 16.65
N GLY A 134 9.38 -6.88 17.14
CA GLY A 134 9.92 -6.15 18.29
C GLY A 134 9.91 -4.65 18.09
N GLU A 135 9.60 -3.91 19.16
CA GLU A 135 9.63 -2.46 19.14
C GLU A 135 11.01 -1.94 18.76
N GLY A 136 11.04 -0.89 17.95
CA GLY A 136 12.28 -0.26 17.48
C GLY A 136 12.59 -0.53 16.03
N TRP A 137 11.98 -1.55 15.40
CA TRP A 137 12.04 -1.76 13.96
C TRP A 137 10.98 -0.92 13.24
N THR A 138 11.41 -0.19 12.22
CA THR A 138 10.56 0.65 11.37
C THR A 138 10.88 0.42 9.91
N ARG A 139 9.92 0.60 9.01
CA ARG A 139 10.24 0.64 7.57
C ARG A 139 11.11 1.88 7.28
N PRO A 140 12.09 1.78 6.37
CA PRO A 140 12.86 2.95 5.93
C PRO A 140 11.93 4.09 5.51
N PRO A 141 12.31 5.35 5.78
CA PRO A 141 11.54 6.51 5.32
C PRO A 141 11.31 6.50 3.80
N SER A 142 12.23 5.97 2.99
CA SER A 142 12.04 5.79 1.54
C SER A 142 10.91 4.81 1.22
N GLU A 143 10.88 3.63 1.83
CA GLU A 143 9.85 2.61 1.59
C GLU A 143 8.45 3.10 1.99
N ILE A 144 8.32 3.79 3.14
CA ILE A 144 7.05 4.40 3.55
C ILE A 144 6.58 5.45 2.53
N ARG A 145 7.51 6.23 1.96
CA ARG A 145 7.18 7.25 0.95
C ARG A 145 6.74 6.60 -0.35
N ILE A 146 7.44 5.56 -0.80
CA ILE A 146 7.09 4.80 -2.01
C ILE A 146 5.68 4.20 -1.88
N GLN A 147 5.41 3.53 -0.76
CA GLN A 147 4.10 2.95 -0.48
C GLN A 147 2.98 4.00 -0.51
N LYS A 148 3.18 5.14 0.17
CA LYS A 148 2.20 6.23 0.16
C LYS A 148 2.02 6.87 -1.22
N SER A 149 3.08 6.91 -2.02
CA SER A 149 2.97 7.36 -3.41
C SER A 149 2.17 6.39 -4.26
N HIS A 150 2.29 5.07 -4.07
CA HIS A 150 1.41 4.10 -4.73
C HIS A 150 -0.06 4.25 -4.32
N GLU A 151 -0.34 4.36 -3.01
CA GLU A 151 -1.69 4.63 -2.50
C GLU A 151 -2.31 5.90 -3.10
N PHE A 152 -1.48 6.93 -3.31
CA PHE A 152 -1.87 8.16 -3.97
C PHE A 152 -2.25 7.93 -5.44
N LEU A 153 -1.49 7.12 -6.18
CA LEU A 153 -1.76 6.79 -7.59
C LEU A 153 -3.06 5.99 -7.73
N ASP A 154 -3.30 5.01 -6.85
CA ASP A 154 -4.57 4.27 -6.82
C ASP A 154 -5.75 5.20 -6.54
N MET A 155 -5.60 6.15 -5.62
CA MET A 155 -6.64 7.13 -5.33
C MET A 155 -6.93 8.05 -6.52
N LEU A 156 -5.91 8.39 -7.31
CA LEU A 156 -6.03 9.24 -8.49
C LEU A 156 -6.87 8.54 -9.56
N ASP A 157 -6.56 7.27 -9.82
CA ASP A 157 -7.28 6.43 -10.77
C ASP A 157 -8.75 6.24 -10.36
N ASN A 158 -9.01 6.10 -9.06
CA ASN A 158 -10.37 6.03 -8.53
C ASN A 158 -11.15 7.33 -8.78
N VAL A 159 -10.55 8.50 -8.53
CA VAL A 159 -11.18 9.80 -8.80
C VAL A 159 -11.47 9.97 -10.29
N VAL A 160 -10.51 9.63 -11.15
CA VAL A 160 -10.66 9.72 -12.61
C VAL A 160 -11.77 8.79 -13.11
N SER A 161 -11.80 7.56 -12.59
CA SER A 161 -12.85 6.58 -12.92
C SER A 161 -14.24 7.05 -12.48
N ASP A 162 -14.34 7.68 -11.31
CA ASP A 162 -15.59 8.28 -10.83
C ASP A 162 -16.06 9.42 -11.73
N CYS A 163 -15.14 10.30 -12.15
CA CYS A 163 -15.44 11.40 -13.06
C CYS A 163 -15.90 10.89 -14.44
N ILE A 164 -15.24 9.89 -15.01
CA ILE A 164 -15.64 9.27 -16.28
C ILE A 164 -17.03 8.63 -16.17
N ARG A 165 -17.28 7.86 -15.12
CA ARG A 165 -18.58 7.25 -14.87
C ARG A 165 -19.67 8.32 -14.75
N HIS A 166 -19.41 9.37 -13.98
CA HIS A 166 -20.34 10.48 -13.85
C HIS A 166 -20.63 11.17 -15.20
N ALA A 167 -19.60 11.45 -16.00
CA ALA A 167 -19.80 12.01 -17.34
C ALA A 167 -20.66 11.10 -18.23
N ASN A 168 -20.47 9.78 -18.16
CA ASN A 168 -21.28 8.83 -18.93
C ASN A 168 -22.75 8.82 -18.49
N ASP A 169 -23.00 8.97 -17.20
CA ASP A 169 -24.35 8.93 -16.61
C ASP A 169 -25.12 10.25 -16.77
N MET A 170 -24.42 11.38 -16.97
CA MET A 170 -25.06 12.68 -17.15
C MET A 170 -25.46 12.92 -18.61
N PRO A 171 -26.60 13.59 -18.86
CA PRO A 171 -26.99 14.02 -20.19
C PRO A 171 -26.08 15.16 -20.69
N LEU A 172 -25.82 15.18 -22.00
CA LEU A 172 -25.15 16.29 -22.67
C LEU A 172 -26.16 17.41 -22.96
N ILE A 173 -25.88 18.61 -22.47
CA ILE A 173 -26.68 19.81 -22.71
C ILE A 173 -26.01 20.61 -23.81
N THR A 174 -26.78 20.98 -24.84
CA THR A 174 -26.34 21.89 -25.90
C THR A 174 -27.01 23.25 -25.71
N CYS A 175 -26.21 24.30 -25.52
CA CYS A 175 -26.65 25.69 -25.42
C CYS A 175 -27.13 26.24 -26.78
N GLN A 176 -27.86 27.36 -26.74
CA GLN A 176 -28.31 28.08 -27.94
C GLN A 176 -27.17 28.55 -28.85
N ASN A 177 -25.98 28.75 -28.29
CA ASN A 177 -24.77 29.13 -29.03
C ASN A 177 -23.97 27.91 -29.57
N GLY A 178 -24.51 26.69 -29.46
CA GLY A 178 -23.87 25.47 -29.96
C GLY A 178 -22.82 24.84 -29.02
N LEU A 179 -22.55 25.46 -27.87
CA LEU A 179 -21.65 24.89 -26.86
C LEU A 179 -22.32 23.72 -26.13
N GLN A 180 -21.52 22.70 -25.81
CA GLN A 180 -21.95 21.44 -25.22
C GLN A 180 -21.22 21.19 -23.89
N TYR A 181 -21.97 20.77 -22.88
CA TYR A 181 -21.45 20.44 -21.54
C TYR A 181 -22.36 19.41 -20.89
N ILE A 182 -21.84 18.59 -19.96
CA ILE A 182 -22.72 17.70 -19.20
C ILE A 182 -23.49 18.45 -18.13
N ALA A 183 -24.68 17.96 -17.77
CA ALA A 183 -25.45 18.52 -16.67
C ALA A 183 -24.62 18.61 -15.37
N PHE A 184 -24.36 19.85 -14.93
CA PHE A 184 -23.43 20.11 -13.84
C PHE A 184 -24.03 19.72 -12.48
N LYS A 185 -23.36 18.80 -11.77
CA LYS A 185 -23.65 18.48 -10.36
C LYS A 185 -22.59 19.08 -9.46
N ILE A 186 -22.86 20.28 -8.95
CA ILE A 186 -21.91 21.06 -8.16
C ILE A 186 -21.33 20.30 -6.97
N ASP A 187 -22.15 19.56 -6.23
CA ASP A 187 -21.70 18.82 -5.05
C ASP A 187 -20.70 17.72 -5.41
N PHE A 188 -20.93 17.02 -6.51
CA PHE A 188 -20.02 16.00 -7.01
C PHE A 188 -18.68 16.62 -7.42
N SER A 189 -18.71 17.67 -8.26
CA SER A 189 -17.51 18.36 -8.74
C SER A 189 -16.68 18.94 -7.58
N LEU A 190 -17.33 19.60 -6.62
CA LEU A 190 -16.67 20.14 -5.43
C LEU A 190 -16.09 19.05 -4.54
N GLN A 191 -16.78 17.92 -4.38
CA GLN A 191 -16.26 16.79 -3.61
C GLN A 191 -15.00 16.22 -4.27
N LYS A 192 -15.02 15.97 -5.60
CA LYS A 192 -13.86 15.43 -6.32
C LYS A 192 -12.69 16.41 -6.36
N PHE A 193 -12.96 17.70 -6.53
CA PHE A 193 -11.94 18.75 -6.41
C PHE A 193 -11.30 18.78 -5.02
N LYS A 194 -12.09 18.69 -3.94
CA LYS A 194 -11.54 18.64 -2.56
C LYS A 194 -10.61 17.44 -2.36
N ILE A 195 -10.98 16.27 -2.87
CA ILE A 195 -10.15 15.07 -2.82
C ILE A 195 -8.84 15.31 -3.59
N LEU A 196 -8.91 15.74 -4.85
CA LEU A 196 -7.71 16.03 -5.66
C LEU A 196 -6.80 17.06 -5.01
N ASN A 197 -7.37 18.14 -4.47
CA ASN A 197 -6.58 19.17 -3.81
C ASN A 197 -5.92 18.63 -2.53
N SER A 198 -6.60 17.81 -1.73
CA SER A 198 -5.99 17.15 -0.56
C SER A 198 -4.84 16.24 -1.00
N MET A 199 -5.07 15.43 -2.04
CA MET A 199 -4.06 14.52 -2.59
C MET A 199 -2.83 15.27 -3.09
N LEU A 200 -3.01 16.40 -3.78
CA LEU A 200 -1.91 17.25 -4.25
C LEU A 200 -1.02 17.70 -3.08
N TRP A 201 -1.61 18.18 -1.98
CA TRP A 201 -0.83 18.65 -0.85
C TRP A 201 -0.15 17.51 -0.10
N ASP A 202 -0.80 16.34 0.00
CA ASP A 202 -0.17 15.16 0.59
C ASP A 202 1.02 14.66 -0.24
N ILE A 203 0.89 14.58 -1.57
CA ILE A 203 2.01 14.15 -2.41
C ILE A 203 3.14 15.20 -2.44
N ILE A 204 2.83 16.51 -2.49
CA ILE A 204 3.84 17.56 -2.38
C ILE A 204 4.58 17.46 -1.05
N ARG A 205 3.88 17.20 0.05
CA ARG A 205 4.51 17.06 1.38
C ARG A 205 5.41 15.82 1.43
N ILE A 206 4.96 14.70 0.87
CA ILE A 206 5.75 13.48 0.78
C ILE A 206 7.03 13.74 -0.03
N LEU A 207 6.90 14.31 -1.23
CA LEU A 207 8.00 14.51 -2.15
C LEU A 207 8.95 15.64 -1.72
N SER A 208 8.45 16.71 -1.10
CA SER A 208 9.31 17.79 -0.59
C SER A 208 10.22 17.37 0.57
N SER A 209 9.90 16.27 1.27
CA SER A 209 10.79 15.67 2.28
C SER A 209 11.94 14.84 1.68
N THR A 210 12.09 14.82 0.36
CA THR A 210 13.02 13.96 -0.38
C THR A 210 14.06 14.79 -1.14
N THR A 211 14.85 14.14 -2.00
CA THR A 211 15.80 14.80 -2.93
C THR A 211 15.13 15.36 -4.19
N ALA A 212 13.79 15.34 -4.28
CA ALA A 212 13.04 15.86 -5.42
C ALA A 212 13.38 17.33 -5.70
N LYS A 213 13.53 17.69 -6.98
CA LYS A 213 13.89 19.05 -7.36
C LYS A 213 12.65 19.95 -7.25
N PRO A 214 12.82 21.24 -6.90
CA PRO A 214 11.70 22.19 -6.89
C PRO A 214 10.95 22.27 -8.23
N SER A 215 11.66 22.10 -9.37
CA SER A 215 11.05 22.05 -10.71
C SER A 215 10.00 20.94 -10.82
N ASP A 216 10.31 19.76 -10.32
CA ASP A 216 9.47 18.57 -10.45
C ASP A 216 8.16 18.77 -9.65
N LEU A 217 8.27 19.38 -8.48
CA LEU A 217 7.11 19.73 -7.64
C LEU A 217 6.20 20.78 -8.31
N ILE A 218 6.79 21.76 -9.00
CA ILE A 218 6.05 22.78 -9.77
C ILE A 218 5.31 22.12 -10.93
N GLU A 219 5.95 21.21 -11.66
CA GLU A 219 5.34 20.48 -12.78
C GLU A 219 4.21 19.56 -12.36
N ILE A 220 4.36 18.85 -11.22
CA ILE A 220 3.26 18.05 -10.64
C ILE A 220 2.08 18.96 -10.28
N LYS A 221 2.35 20.09 -9.62
CA LYS A 221 1.32 21.05 -9.27
C LYS A 221 0.58 21.57 -10.51
N ALA A 222 1.30 21.90 -11.58
CA ALA A 222 0.71 22.33 -12.84
C ALA A 222 -0.19 21.25 -13.44
N SER A 223 0.28 20.00 -13.51
CA SER A 223 -0.52 18.87 -14.03
C SER A 223 -1.78 18.61 -13.19
N PHE A 224 -1.72 18.83 -11.87
CA PHE A 224 -2.89 18.78 -11.01
C PHE A 224 -3.89 19.88 -11.27
N HIS A 225 -3.43 21.10 -11.54
CA HIS A 225 -4.33 22.20 -11.92
C HIS A 225 -5.04 21.89 -13.23
N ASP A 226 -4.32 21.34 -14.22
CA ASP A 226 -4.90 20.89 -15.47
C ASP A 226 -5.97 19.83 -15.22
N LEU A 227 -5.65 18.76 -14.48
CA LEU A 227 -6.62 17.72 -14.13
C LEU A 227 -7.84 18.28 -13.37
N SER A 228 -7.61 19.17 -12.41
CA SER A 228 -8.67 19.80 -11.61
C SER A 228 -9.62 20.61 -12.48
N SER A 229 -9.14 21.21 -13.57
CA SER A 229 -9.98 21.94 -14.52
C SER A 229 -10.98 21.00 -15.22
N TYR A 230 -10.58 19.77 -15.56
CA TYR A 230 -11.47 18.75 -16.13
C TYR A 230 -12.53 18.26 -15.13
N VAL A 231 -12.21 18.27 -13.84
CA VAL A 231 -13.14 17.89 -12.76
C VAL A 231 -14.14 19.00 -12.42
N LEU A 232 -13.70 20.27 -12.46
CA LEU A 232 -14.53 21.41 -12.08
C LEU A 232 -15.40 21.91 -13.24
N TYR A 233 -14.79 22.08 -14.41
CA TYR A 233 -15.41 22.82 -15.51
C TYR A 233 -15.94 21.94 -16.63
N TRP A 234 -15.78 20.61 -16.51
CA TRP A 234 -16.32 19.60 -17.43
C TRP A 234 -16.37 20.08 -18.88
N ARG A 235 -15.24 19.93 -19.59
CA ARG A 235 -14.98 20.46 -20.95
C ARG A 235 -16.19 21.06 -21.68
N ILE A 236 -16.17 22.35 -21.93
CA ILE A 236 -17.08 22.96 -22.90
C ILE A 236 -16.60 22.53 -24.30
N GLY A 237 -17.44 21.82 -25.06
CA GLY A 237 -17.19 21.41 -26.44
C GLY A 237 -18.16 22.05 -27.43
N ASP A 238 -17.98 21.81 -28.73
CA ASP A 238 -18.88 22.28 -29.77
C ASP A 238 -19.04 21.23 -30.89
N GLY A 239 -20.27 21.09 -31.39
CA GLY A 239 -20.55 20.32 -32.61
C GLY A 239 -20.22 18.82 -32.58
N LEU A 240 -20.08 18.20 -31.40
CA LEU A 240 -19.83 16.76 -31.27
C LEU A 240 -21.13 15.99 -31.00
N SER A 241 -21.18 14.71 -31.39
CA SER A 241 -22.20 13.80 -30.86
C SER A 241 -21.93 13.55 -29.37
N GLU A 242 -22.95 13.11 -28.64
CA GLU A 242 -22.81 12.80 -27.21
C GLU A 242 -21.75 11.72 -26.96
N GLU A 243 -21.72 10.67 -27.80
CA GLU A 243 -20.74 9.59 -27.71
C GLU A 243 -19.33 10.11 -27.93
N LYS A 244 -19.14 10.99 -28.92
CA LYS A 244 -17.83 11.56 -29.25
C LYS A 244 -17.36 12.52 -28.16
N TRP A 245 -18.23 13.38 -27.66
CA TRP A 245 -17.91 14.28 -26.55
C TRP A 245 -17.48 13.49 -25.31
N LYS A 246 -18.23 12.43 -24.95
CA LYS A 246 -17.92 11.57 -23.79
C LYS A 246 -16.63 10.79 -23.98
N ALA A 247 -16.34 10.36 -25.22
CA ALA A 247 -15.09 9.71 -25.54
C ALA A 247 -13.88 10.65 -25.39
N ASP A 248 -13.97 11.86 -25.94
CA ASP A 248 -12.90 12.84 -25.86
C ASP A 248 -12.62 13.24 -24.40
N TYR A 249 -13.67 13.52 -23.61
CA TYR A 249 -13.54 13.84 -22.18
C TYR A 249 -12.78 12.73 -21.43
N ARG A 250 -13.17 11.47 -21.66
CA ARG A 250 -12.55 10.30 -21.03
C ARG A 250 -11.06 10.18 -21.40
N ASP A 251 -10.72 10.42 -22.65
CA ASP A 251 -9.35 10.25 -23.13
C ASP A 251 -8.44 11.39 -22.64
N GLU A 252 -8.97 12.61 -22.58
CA GLU A 252 -8.26 13.78 -22.05
C GLU A 252 -8.01 13.67 -20.54
N ILE A 253 -9.04 13.34 -19.74
CA ILE A 253 -8.87 13.22 -18.29
C ILE A 253 -7.89 12.09 -17.93
N ARG A 254 -7.94 10.96 -18.66
CA ARG A 254 -6.94 9.87 -18.53
C ARG A 254 -5.54 10.32 -18.92
N THR A 255 -5.43 11.16 -19.94
CA THR A 255 -4.14 11.72 -20.37
C THR A 255 -3.53 12.61 -19.29
N GLN A 256 -4.32 13.45 -18.64
CA GLN A 256 -3.83 14.27 -17.52
C GLN A 256 -3.42 13.40 -16.32
N ALA A 257 -4.24 12.40 -15.96
CA ALA A 257 -3.91 11.47 -14.88
C ALA A 257 -2.60 10.70 -15.16
N ARG A 258 -2.42 10.23 -16.41
CA ARG A 258 -1.20 9.53 -16.84
C ARG A 258 0.05 10.39 -16.71
N LYS A 259 -0.03 11.69 -17.03
CA LYS A 259 1.11 12.61 -16.85
C LYS A 259 1.53 12.71 -15.38
N ILE A 260 0.55 12.86 -14.48
CA ILE A 260 0.81 12.90 -13.03
C ILE A 260 1.45 11.57 -12.58
N HIS A 261 0.92 10.44 -13.06
CA HIS A 261 1.49 9.11 -12.80
C HIS A 261 2.96 9.03 -13.16
N GLN A 262 3.29 9.40 -14.40
CA GLN A 262 4.65 9.36 -14.93
C GLN A 262 5.61 10.28 -14.16
N GLN A 263 5.16 11.47 -13.78
CA GLN A 263 5.95 12.41 -12.99
C GLN A 263 6.25 11.86 -11.59
N VAL A 264 5.24 11.36 -10.90
CA VAL A 264 5.41 10.81 -9.54
C VAL A 264 6.29 9.56 -9.56
N GLU A 265 6.07 8.64 -10.50
CA GLU A 265 6.90 7.44 -10.65
C GLU A 265 8.37 7.76 -11.00
N ALA A 266 8.61 8.78 -11.83
CA ALA A 266 9.97 9.20 -12.15
C ALA A 266 10.72 9.68 -10.89
N ILE A 267 10.07 10.50 -10.08
CA ILE A 267 10.64 10.99 -8.82
C ILE A 267 10.84 9.84 -7.82
N MET A 268 9.89 8.91 -7.72
CA MET A 268 10.01 7.74 -6.86
C MET A 268 11.23 6.89 -7.22
N LYS A 269 11.44 6.60 -8.51
CA LYS A 269 12.60 5.84 -8.99
C LYS A 269 13.92 6.54 -8.66
N ASP A 270 13.95 7.86 -8.72
CA ASP A 270 15.14 8.62 -8.35
C ASP A 270 15.39 8.62 -6.83
N ILE A 271 14.34 8.62 -6.01
CA ILE A 271 14.42 8.43 -4.55
C ILE A 271 14.95 7.03 -4.21
N GLU A 272 14.45 5.99 -4.88
CA GLU A 272 14.91 4.61 -4.73
C GLU A 272 16.40 4.48 -5.05
N ARG A 273 16.82 4.95 -6.22
CA ARG A 273 18.23 4.96 -6.63
C ARG A 273 19.13 5.71 -5.66
N SER A 274 18.68 6.86 -5.17
CA SER A 274 19.44 7.66 -4.20
C SER A 274 19.55 6.97 -2.85
N SER A 275 18.50 6.23 -2.45
CA SER A 275 18.50 5.44 -1.22
C SER A 275 19.42 4.22 -1.34
N ASP A 276 19.47 3.59 -2.51
CA ASP A 276 20.39 2.48 -2.82
C ASP A 276 21.84 2.92 -2.99
N ALA A 277 22.11 4.16 -3.39
CA ALA A 277 23.47 4.71 -3.47
C ALA A 277 24.07 5.13 -2.11
N LEU A 278 23.23 5.26 -1.07
CA LEU A 278 23.63 5.53 0.31
C LEU A 278 23.78 4.23 1.13
N LEU A 279 23.60 3.07 0.48
CA LEU A 279 23.78 1.71 1.01
C LEU A 279 25.11 1.11 0.53
#